data_AF-A0A554G0T3-F1
#
_entry.id   AF-A0A554G0T3-F1
#
_cell.length_a   1.000
_cell.length_b   1.000
_cell.length_c   1.000
_cell.angle_alpha   90.00
_cell.angle_beta   90.00
_cell.angle_gamma   90.00
#
_symmetry.space_group_name_H-M   'P 1'
#
loop_
_entity.id
_entity.type
_entity.pdbx_description
1 polymer ?
#
loop_
_entity_poly.entity_id
_entity_poly.type
_entity_poly.pdbx_seq_one_letter_code
_entity_poly.pdbx_strand_id
1 'polypeptide(L)'
;MLSAVEGEVESQPRCPHHPAREAVRTCERCGRYVCSWCEHDGGQCRDCVRLSVLAVPDSRARARWTLRLLEVAAGVSLLKVPLFFWVFIALEESGRVPGPLVDGVTYLSLLFALAAQVGFLMWVHRVVRQLKAQGADLETTPAMAVWMWLIPLLNWVKPYQLMKDIAEKAGGAHFAASLPLSLWWGANLLARVLEQVDQRVVRKMGTVEGVPSSASLVFAIFMSLCSAGTALACVQIVKALQARMDQRREGLEGVDTPIAEDEATAA
;
A
#
# COMPACT_ATOMS: atom_id res chain seq x y z
N MET A 1 11.36 -65.71 42.37
CA MET A 1 11.73 -64.30 42.57
C MET A 1 11.38 -63.57 41.28
N LEU A 2 10.29 -62.82 41.32
CA LEU A 2 9.57 -62.30 40.16
C LEU A 2 10.18 -60.96 39.70
N SER A 3 10.51 -60.93 38.40
CA SER A 3 10.41 -59.83 37.43
C SER A 3 10.48 -58.39 37.96
N ALA A 4 11.56 -57.71 37.58
CA ALA A 4 11.66 -56.26 37.55
C ALA A 4 10.52 -55.68 36.70
N VAL A 5 9.77 -54.77 37.30
CA VAL A 5 8.71 -53.98 36.66
C VAL A 5 9.37 -53.18 35.53
N GLU A 6 9.01 -53.50 34.28
CA GLU A 6 9.27 -52.66 33.11
C GLU A 6 8.71 -51.27 33.43
N GLY A 7 9.62 -50.30 33.58
CA GLY A 7 9.25 -48.92 33.87
C GLY A 7 8.35 -48.40 32.77
N GLU A 8 7.18 -47.86 33.16
CA GLU A 8 6.35 -47.04 32.30
C GLU A 8 7.23 -45.94 31.71
N VAL A 9 7.58 -46.09 30.43
CA VAL A 9 8.17 -45.02 29.65
C VAL A 9 7.06 -43.99 29.52
N GLU A 10 7.01 -43.06 30.46
CA GLU A 10 6.13 -41.91 30.44
C GLU A 10 6.36 -41.22 29.10
N SER A 11 5.42 -41.41 28.17
CA SER A 11 5.57 -40.93 26.80
C SER A 11 5.58 -39.42 26.84
N GLN A 12 6.77 -38.83 26.79
CA GLN A 12 6.92 -37.38 26.84
C GLN A 12 6.11 -36.73 25.72
N PRO A 13 5.42 -35.62 26.01
CA PRO A 13 4.59 -34.95 25.03
C PRO A 13 5.46 -34.48 23.85
N ARG A 14 5.05 -34.83 22.64
CA ARG A 14 5.76 -34.48 21.39
C ARG A 14 4.99 -33.41 20.63
N CYS A 15 5.74 -32.59 19.88
CA CYS A 15 5.12 -31.61 19.01
C CYS A 15 4.44 -32.31 17.82
N PRO A 16 3.18 -32.00 17.48
CA PRO A 16 2.49 -32.63 16.35
C PRO A 16 3.11 -32.26 14.99
N HIS A 17 3.82 -31.14 14.91
CA HIS A 17 4.51 -30.68 13.70
C HIS A 17 5.94 -31.20 13.60
N HIS A 18 6.55 -31.54 14.74
CA HIS A 18 7.87 -32.14 14.84
C HIS A 18 7.83 -33.34 15.79
N PRO A 19 7.36 -34.52 15.33
CA PRO A 19 7.20 -35.68 16.19
C PRO A 19 8.50 -36.15 16.85
N ALA A 20 9.65 -35.86 16.21
CA ALA A 20 10.97 -36.16 16.75
C ALA A 20 11.38 -35.27 17.93
N ARG A 21 10.66 -34.16 18.20
CA ARG A 21 11.04 -33.17 19.20
C ARG A 21 10.09 -33.17 20.39
N GLU A 22 10.69 -33.10 21.58
CA GLU A 22 9.97 -32.91 22.83
C GLU A 22 9.29 -31.54 22.87
N ALA A 23 8.10 -31.51 23.46
CA ALA A 23 7.36 -30.29 23.66
C ALA A 23 7.94 -29.51 24.85
N VAL A 24 8.18 -28.22 24.64
CA VAL A 24 8.69 -27.32 25.68
C VAL A 24 7.51 -26.70 26.46
N ARG A 25 6.36 -26.50 25.79
CA ARG A 25 5.14 -25.98 26.42
C ARG A 25 3.88 -26.34 25.64
N THR A 26 2.73 -25.97 26.19
CA THR A 26 1.43 -25.99 25.49
C THR A 26 1.09 -24.62 24.93
N CYS A 27 0.41 -24.59 23.78
CA CYS A 27 -0.07 -23.37 23.17
C CYS A 27 -1.21 -22.76 24.00
N GLU A 28 -1.10 -21.50 24.40
CA GLU A 28 -2.12 -20.82 25.21
C GLU A 28 -3.49 -20.72 24.52
N ARG A 29 -3.52 -20.69 23.19
CA ARG A 29 -4.76 -20.57 22.41
C ARG A 29 -5.49 -21.89 22.14
N CYS A 30 -4.79 -22.96 21.82
CA CYS A 30 -5.41 -24.23 21.37
C CYS A 30 -5.02 -25.46 22.22
N GLY A 31 -4.15 -25.30 23.22
CA GLY A 31 -3.69 -26.38 24.09
C GLY A 31 -2.72 -27.38 23.47
N ARG A 32 -2.41 -27.28 22.17
CA ARG A 32 -1.46 -28.21 21.50
C ARG A 32 -0.04 -28.06 22.05
N TYR A 33 0.69 -29.17 22.10
CA TYR A 33 2.12 -29.19 22.46
C TYR A 33 3.00 -28.51 21.40
N VAL A 34 3.99 -27.72 21.84
CA VAL A 34 4.86 -26.89 21.01
C VAL A 34 6.31 -27.14 21.39
N CYS A 35 7.17 -27.47 20.41
CA CYS A 35 8.62 -27.54 20.62
C CYS A 35 9.27 -26.15 20.52
N SER A 36 10.54 -26.03 20.92
CA SER A 36 11.30 -24.76 20.90
C SER A 36 11.36 -24.08 19.53
N TRP A 37 11.14 -24.81 18.44
CA TRP A 37 11.15 -24.26 17.08
C TRP A 37 9.77 -23.80 16.60
N CYS A 38 8.71 -24.40 17.12
CA CYS A 38 7.34 -23.98 16.80
C CYS A 38 6.84 -22.90 17.75
N GLU A 39 7.60 -22.60 18.79
CA GLU A 39 7.31 -21.56 19.76
C GLU A 39 7.47 -20.19 19.10
N HIS A 40 6.42 -19.38 19.19
CA HIS A 40 6.45 -17.98 18.79
C HIS A 40 6.20 -17.09 20.01
N ASP A 41 6.53 -15.80 19.88
CA ASP A 41 6.34 -14.81 20.93
C ASP A 41 4.88 -14.80 21.41
N GLY A 42 4.69 -14.86 22.74
CA GLY A 42 3.38 -14.76 23.38
C GLY A 42 2.58 -16.07 23.43
N GLY A 43 3.20 -17.20 23.77
CA GLY A 43 2.42 -18.38 24.16
C GLY A 43 1.91 -19.27 23.02
N GLN A 44 2.04 -18.87 21.75
CA GLN A 44 1.25 -19.47 20.65
C GLN A 44 2.05 -20.44 19.78
N CYS A 45 1.37 -21.48 19.28
CA CYS A 45 1.92 -22.37 18.25
C CYS A 45 1.84 -21.73 16.85
N ARG A 46 2.69 -22.22 15.94
CA ARG A 46 2.75 -21.81 14.53
C ARG A 46 1.37 -21.77 13.85
N ASP A 47 0.53 -22.79 14.04
CA ASP A 47 -0.82 -22.84 13.44
C ASP A 47 -1.72 -21.72 13.96
N CYS A 48 -1.68 -21.45 15.26
CA CYS A 48 -2.48 -20.39 15.87
C CYS A 48 -2.07 -19.00 15.39
N VAL A 49 -0.76 -18.77 15.23
CA VAL A 49 -0.22 -17.53 14.65
C VAL A 49 -0.62 -17.42 13.18
N ARG A 50 -0.45 -18.50 12.40
CA ARG A 50 -0.88 -18.54 10.99
C ARG A 50 -2.38 -18.22 10.84
N LEU A 51 -3.23 -18.85 11.64
CA LEU A 51 -4.67 -18.58 11.63
C LEU A 51 -5.01 -17.17 12.09
N SER A 52 -4.26 -16.57 13.02
CA SER A 52 -4.49 -15.17 13.42
C SER A 52 -4.13 -14.19 12.30
N VAL A 53 -3.07 -14.48 11.53
CA VAL A 53 -2.73 -13.72 10.31
C VAL A 53 -3.82 -13.85 9.24
N LEU A 54 -4.28 -15.07 8.97
CA LEU A 54 -5.31 -15.33 7.95
C LEU A 54 -6.67 -14.73 8.32
N ALA A 55 -6.96 -14.61 9.61
CA ALA A 55 -8.15 -13.93 10.12
C ALA A 55 -8.14 -12.41 9.84
N VAL A 56 -6.99 -11.81 9.52
CA VAL A 56 -6.95 -10.39 9.12
C VAL A 56 -7.58 -10.22 7.74
N PRO A 57 -8.54 -9.30 7.58
CA PRO A 57 -9.25 -9.17 6.31
C PRO A 57 -8.30 -8.75 5.20
N ASP A 58 -8.57 -9.27 4.01
CA ASP A 58 -7.71 -9.13 2.86
C ASP A 58 -7.70 -7.71 2.26
N SER A 59 -6.56 -7.33 1.66
CA SER A 59 -6.34 -6.06 0.98
C SER A 59 -6.75 -6.09 -0.49
N ARG A 60 -6.88 -7.27 -1.13
CA ARG A 60 -7.21 -7.44 -2.56
C ARG A 60 -8.41 -6.63 -3.03
N ALA A 61 -9.52 -6.66 -2.28
CA ALA A 61 -10.72 -5.91 -2.64
C ALA A 61 -10.46 -4.39 -2.67
N ARG A 62 -9.77 -3.87 -1.65
CA ARG A 62 -9.42 -2.43 -1.56
C ARG A 62 -8.38 -2.04 -2.60
N ALA A 63 -7.43 -2.92 -2.91
CA ALA A 63 -6.47 -2.72 -3.99
C ALA A 63 -7.19 -2.57 -5.34
N ARG A 64 -8.10 -3.49 -5.69
CA ARG A 64 -8.87 -3.41 -6.94
C ARG A 64 -9.67 -2.10 -7.07
N TRP A 65 -10.33 -1.67 -6.00
CA TRP A 65 -11.03 -0.38 -5.98
C TRP A 65 -10.07 0.80 -6.16
N THR A 66 -8.94 0.79 -5.44
CA THR A 66 -7.91 1.83 -5.54
C THR A 66 -7.34 1.92 -6.95
N LEU A 67 -7.01 0.77 -7.56
CA LEU A 67 -6.47 0.69 -8.91
C LEU A 67 -7.45 1.26 -9.94
N ARG A 68 -8.73 0.87 -9.88
CA ARG A 68 -9.76 1.43 -10.77
C ARG A 68 -9.91 2.94 -10.60
N LEU A 69 -9.91 3.44 -9.37
CA LEU A 69 -10.03 4.87 -9.10
C LEU A 69 -8.81 5.65 -9.62
N LEU A 70 -7.60 5.11 -9.45
CA LEU A 70 -6.37 5.71 -10.00
C LEU A 70 -6.35 5.69 -11.53
N GLU A 71 -6.77 4.59 -12.16
CA GLU A 71 -6.87 4.46 -13.61
C GLU A 71 -7.89 5.44 -14.19
N VAL A 72 -9.06 5.59 -13.57
CA VAL A 72 -10.07 6.59 -13.96
C VAL A 72 -9.54 8.01 -13.74
N ALA A 73 -8.92 8.29 -12.60
CA ALA A 73 -8.33 9.60 -12.33
C ALA A 73 -7.25 9.97 -13.37
N ALA A 74 -6.39 9.02 -13.75
CA ALA A 74 -5.42 9.21 -14.83
C ALA A 74 -6.10 9.49 -16.17
N GLY A 75 -7.14 8.72 -16.53
CA GLY A 75 -7.91 8.92 -17.75
C GLY A 75 -8.60 10.28 -17.82
N VAL A 76 -9.23 10.72 -16.74
CA VAL A 76 -9.84 12.06 -16.65
C VAL A 76 -8.77 13.15 -16.69
N SER A 77 -7.59 12.94 -16.09
CA SER A 77 -6.46 13.86 -16.22
C SER A 77 -5.96 13.98 -17.66
N LEU A 78 -5.90 12.88 -18.41
CA LEU A 78 -5.51 12.90 -19.82
C LEU A 78 -6.58 13.57 -20.71
N LEU A 79 -7.87 13.44 -20.38
CA LEU A 79 -8.95 14.12 -21.11
C LEU A 79 -8.82 15.65 -21.07
N LYS A 80 -8.20 16.21 -20.02
CA LYS A 80 -7.94 17.65 -19.91
C LYS A 80 -6.94 18.15 -20.95
N VAL A 81 -6.04 17.31 -21.45
CA VAL A 81 -5.01 17.73 -22.41
C VAL A 81 -5.61 18.20 -23.74
N PRO A 82 -6.40 17.40 -24.48
CA PRO A 82 -7.05 17.87 -25.70
C PRO A 82 -8.06 18.99 -25.43
N LEU A 83 -8.70 18.99 -24.26
CA LEU A 83 -9.62 20.06 -23.85
C LEU A 83 -8.90 21.41 -23.71
N PHE A 84 -7.79 21.48 -22.98
CA PHE A 84 -7.01 22.70 -22.82
C PHE A 84 -6.34 23.14 -24.12
N PHE A 85 -5.91 22.18 -24.95
CA PHE A 85 -5.41 22.48 -26.29
C PHE A 85 -6.51 23.11 -27.17
N TRP A 86 -7.74 22.58 -27.11
CA TRP A 86 -8.86 23.18 -27.82
C TRP A 86 -9.23 24.58 -27.28
N VAL A 87 -9.22 24.77 -25.95
CA VAL A 87 -9.44 26.08 -25.32
C VAL A 87 -8.36 27.09 -25.75
N PHE A 88 -7.11 26.65 -25.87
CA PHE A 88 -6.01 27.48 -26.35
C PHE A 88 -6.29 28.03 -27.76
N ILE A 89 -6.67 27.14 -28.69
CA ILE A 89 -7.03 27.54 -30.06
C ILE A 89 -8.26 28.47 -30.06
N ALA A 90 -9.31 28.09 -29.31
CA ALA A 90 -10.55 28.87 -29.25
C ALA A 90 -10.33 30.27 -28.67
N LEU A 91 -9.40 30.41 -27.71
CA LEU A 91 -9.05 31.70 -27.12
C LEU A 91 -8.34 32.59 -28.14
N GLU A 92 -7.42 32.04 -28.93
CA GLU A 92 -6.69 32.76 -29.97
C GLU A 92 -7.62 33.22 -31.10
N GLU A 93 -8.61 32.40 -31.47
CA GLU A 93 -9.53 32.71 -32.57
C GLU A 93 -10.70 33.62 -32.15
N SER A 94 -11.32 33.36 -31.00
CA SER A 94 -12.61 33.98 -30.61
C SER A 94 -12.54 34.90 -29.39
N GLY A 95 -11.43 34.89 -28.65
CA GLY A 95 -11.29 35.61 -27.38
C GLY A 95 -12.23 35.15 -26.26
N ARG A 96 -12.93 34.01 -26.42
CA ARG A 96 -13.87 33.47 -25.43
C ARG A 96 -13.46 32.08 -24.95
N VAL A 97 -13.63 31.85 -23.66
CA VAL A 97 -13.40 30.54 -23.04
C VAL A 97 -14.75 29.87 -22.76
N PRO A 98 -14.95 28.61 -23.19
CA PRO A 98 -16.14 27.82 -22.86
C PRO A 98 -16.07 27.31 -21.42
N GLY A 99 -16.37 28.20 -20.47
CA GLY A 99 -16.24 27.98 -19.02
C GLY A 99 -16.92 26.69 -18.49
N PRO A 100 -18.21 26.44 -18.76
CA PRO A 100 -18.93 25.32 -18.13
C PRO A 100 -18.34 23.94 -18.40
N LEU A 101 -17.78 23.71 -19.60
CA LEU A 101 -17.15 22.44 -19.97
C LEU A 101 -15.81 22.26 -19.22
N VAL A 102 -14.98 23.30 -19.18
CA VAL A 102 -13.68 23.29 -18.50
C VAL A 102 -13.87 23.10 -17.00
N ASP A 103 -14.80 23.83 -16.40
CA ASP A 103 -15.14 23.70 -14.98
C ASP A 103 -15.66 22.30 -14.67
N GLY A 104 -16.59 21.79 -15.48
CA GLY A 104 -17.15 20.44 -15.32
C GLY A 104 -16.08 19.34 -15.32
N VAL A 105 -15.17 19.36 -16.29
CA VAL A 105 -14.06 18.37 -16.35
C VAL A 105 -13.08 18.56 -15.20
N THR A 106 -12.82 19.79 -14.77
CA THR A 106 -11.93 20.08 -13.63
C THR A 106 -12.52 19.54 -12.33
N TYR A 107 -13.81 19.78 -12.05
CA TYR A 107 -14.47 19.22 -10.86
C TYR A 107 -14.55 17.69 -10.90
N LEU A 108 -14.79 17.10 -12.08
CA LEU A 108 -14.77 15.65 -12.24
C LEU A 108 -13.38 15.06 -11.95
N SER A 109 -12.32 15.71 -12.44
CA SER A 109 -10.93 15.36 -12.17
C SER A 109 -10.63 15.40 -10.66
N LEU A 110 -11.06 16.46 -9.97
CA LEU A 110 -10.90 16.61 -8.53
C LEU A 110 -11.64 15.51 -7.76
N LEU A 111 -12.89 15.21 -8.13
CA LEU A 111 -13.70 14.17 -7.51
C LEU A 111 -13.00 12.81 -7.57
N PHE A 112 -12.54 12.39 -8.74
CA PHE A 112 -11.86 11.11 -8.91
C PHE A 112 -10.48 11.08 -8.25
N ALA A 113 -9.75 12.20 -8.24
CA ALA A 113 -8.48 12.30 -7.52
C ALA A 113 -8.68 12.11 -6.01
N LEU A 114 -9.69 12.77 -5.41
CA LEU A 114 -10.03 12.61 -4.00
C LEU A 114 -10.50 11.19 -3.68
N ALA A 115 -11.36 10.61 -4.53
CA ALA A 115 -11.81 9.24 -4.37
C ALA A 115 -10.64 8.25 -4.43
N ALA A 116 -9.71 8.43 -5.39
CA ALA A 116 -8.51 7.62 -5.52
C ALA A 116 -7.60 7.75 -4.29
N GLN A 117 -7.42 8.97 -3.77
CA GLN A 117 -6.65 9.21 -2.54
C GLN A 117 -7.27 8.48 -1.35
N VAL A 118 -8.59 8.60 -1.14
CA VAL A 118 -9.29 7.89 -0.06
C VAL A 118 -9.15 6.38 -0.23
N GLY A 119 -9.38 5.85 -1.44
CA GLY A 119 -9.20 4.43 -1.75
C GLY A 119 -7.79 3.95 -1.42
N PHE A 120 -6.78 4.71 -1.83
CA PHE A 120 -5.38 4.42 -1.55
C PHE A 120 -5.08 4.39 -0.05
N LEU A 121 -5.55 5.38 0.73
CA LEU A 121 -5.35 5.39 2.18
C LEU A 121 -6.04 4.22 2.89
N MET A 122 -7.25 3.85 2.44
CA MET A 122 -7.95 2.67 2.96
C MET A 122 -7.19 1.38 2.64
N TRP A 123 -6.56 1.30 1.46
CA TRP A 123 -5.69 0.18 1.10
C TRP A 123 -4.41 0.15 1.95
N VAL A 124 -3.71 1.28 2.11
CA VAL A 124 -2.51 1.39 2.96
C VAL A 124 -2.81 0.95 4.39
N HIS A 125 -3.92 1.41 4.97
CA HIS A 125 -4.37 1.00 6.30
C HIS A 125 -4.46 -0.53 6.42
N ARG A 126 -5.02 -1.20 5.40
CA ARG A 126 -5.16 -2.66 5.38
C ARG A 126 -3.81 -3.35 5.25
N VAL A 127 -2.95 -2.88 4.34
CA VAL A 127 -1.60 -3.44 4.15
C VAL A 127 -0.77 -3.35 5.43
N VAL A 128 -0.76 -2.19 6.10
CA VAL A 128 -0.07 -2.03 7.39
C VAL A 128 -0.62 -2.98 8.44
N ARG A 129 -1.96 -3.13 8.54
CA ARG A 129 -2.57 -4.08 9.48
C ARG A 129 -2.18 -5.53 9.18
N GLN A 130 -2.12 -5.93 7.91
CA GLN A 130 -1.70 -7.27 7.50
C GLN A 130 -0.23 -7.53 7.82
N LEU A 131 0.67 -6.59 7.48
CA LEU A 131 2.09 -6.71 7.77
C LEU A 131 2.37 -6.81 9.27
N LYS A 132 1.69 -6.00 10.09
CA LYS A 132 1.82 -6.10 11.56
C LYS A 132 1.34 -7.44 12.10
N ALA A 133 0.25 -7.98 11.56
CA ALA A 133 -0.22 -9.31 11.96
C ALA A 133 0.80 -10.40 11.60
N GLN A 134 1.54 -10.24 10.50
CA GLN A 134 2.66 -11.09 10.10
C GLN A 134 3.94 -10.87 10.93
N GLY A 135 3.88 -10.07 12.01
CA GLY A 135 5.03 -9.78 12.87
C GLY A 135 5.99 -8.74 12.31
N ALA A 136 5.66 -8.04 11.23
CA ALA A 136 6.51 -6.97 10.72
C ALA A 136 6.44 -5.74 11.65
N ASP A 137 7.60 -5.33 12.17
CA ASP A 137 7.72 -4.07 12.88
C ASP A 137 7.83 -2.91 11.89
N LEU A 138 6.79 -2.07 11.86
CA LEU A 138 6.68 -0.87 11.02
C LEU A 138 6.76 0.42 11.84
N GLU A 139 7.01 0.34 13.16
CA GLU A 139 7.01 1.47 14.12
C GLU A 139 5.75 2.36 14.09
N THR A 140 4.72 1.94 13.34
CA THR A 140 3.57 2.74 12.96
C THR A 140 2.30 1.92 13.15
N THR A 141 1.21 2.55 13.59
CA THR A 141 -0.10 1.90 13.68
C THR A 141 -0.88 2.07 12.37
N PRO A 142 -1.81 1.17 12.02
CA PRO A 142 -2.65 1.32 10.83
C PRO A 142 -3.41 2.66 10.77
N ALA A 143 -3.80 3.22 11.92
CA ALA A 143 -4.42 4.53 11.99
C ALA A 143 -3.40 5.67 11.73
N MET A 144 -2.23 5.60 12.35
CA MET A 144 -1.17 6.61 12.15
C MET A 144 -0.65 6.64 10.71
N ALA A 145 -0.65 5.48 10.05
CA ALA A 145 -0.36 5.34 8.61
C ALA A 145 -1.26 6.20 7.71
N VAL A 146 -2.50 6.49 8.14
CA VAL A 146 -3.43 7.38 7.44
C VAL A 146 -3.26 8.82 7.89
N TRP A 147 -3.12 9.07 9.20
CA TRP A 147 -3.00 10.43 9.75
C TRP A 147 -1.80 11.21 9.22
N MET A 148 -0.68 10.55 8.92
CA MET A 148 0.52 11.22 8.38
C MET A 148 0.29 11.90 7.02
N TRP A 149 -0.76 11.54 6.28
CA TRP A 149 -1.14 12.16 5.01
C TRP A 149 -1.98 13.42 5.19
N LEU A 150 -2.62 13.56 6.36
CA LEU A 150 -3.52 14.68 6.66
C LEU A 150 -2.78 15.79 7.41
N ILE A 151 -1.77 15.44 8.21
CA ILE A 151 -0.98 16.41 8.98
C ILE A 151 -0.03 17.15 8.02
N PRO A 152 -0.16 18.47 7.82
CA PRO A 152 0.56 19.19 6.78
C PRO A 152 2.08 19.02 6.80
N LEU A 153 2.71 19.05 7.99
CA LEU A 153 4.17 18.91 8.11
C LEU A 153 4.64 17.47 7.88
N LEU A 154 3.89 16.47 8.36
CA LEU A 154 4.27 15.06 8.18
C LEU A 154 4.06 14.61 6.74
N ASN A 155 3.04 15.15 6.07
CA ASN A 155 2.65 14.82 4.70
C ASN A 155 3.72 15.16 3.65
N TRP A 156 4.84 15.78 4.03
CA TRP A 156 5.96 16.05 3.12
C TRP A 156 6.98 14.90 3.06
N VAL A 157 7.11 14.10 4.13
CA VAL A 157 8.21 13.12 4.25
C VAL A 157 7.74 11.75 4.74
N LYS A 158 6.85 11.72 5.75
CA LYS A 158 6.42 10.46 6.38
C LYS A 158 5.71 9.49 5.42
N PRO A 159 4.83 9.95 4.50
CA PRO A 159 4.22 9.06 3.51
C PRO A 159 5.23 8.28 2.66
N TYR A 160 6.33 8.92 2.25
CA TYR A 160 7.38 8.27 1.48
C TYR A 160 8.12 7.21 2.31
N GLN A 161 8.49 7.56 3.55
CA GLN A 161 9.14 6.62 4.48
C GLN A 161 8.24 5.41 4.72
N LEU A 162 6.96 5.62 5.02
CA LEU A 162 6.00 4.54 5.23
C LEU A 162 5.89 3.61 4.03
N MET A 163 5.78 4.15 2.80
CA MET A 163 5.66 3.32 1.60
C MET A 163 6.95 2.53 1.32
N LYS A 164 8.12 3.12 1.61
CA LYS A 164 9.41 2.43 1.55
C LYS A 164 9.46 1.30 2.58
N ASP A 165 9.11 1.56 3.83
CA ASP A 165 9.11 0.57 4.91
C ASP A 165 8.14 -0.58 4.60
N ILE A 166 6.93 -0.27 4.10
CA ILE A 166 5.97 -1.27 3.62
C ILE A 166 6.61 -2.13 2.52
N ALA A 167 7.27 -1.54 1.54
CA ALA A 167 7.90 -2.29 0.45
C ALA A 167 9.05 -3.17 0.93
N GLU A 168 9.90 -2.66 1.82
CA GLU A 168 11.01 -3.40 2.40
C GLU A 168 10.50 -4.56 3.26
N LYS A 169 9.49 -4.35 4.10
CA LYS A 169 8.89 -5.41 4.91
C LYS A 169 8.06 -6.40 4.10
N ALA A 170 7.52 -6.00 2.95
CA ALA A 170 6.76 -6.87 2.06
C ALA A 170 7.64 -7.76 1.17
N GLY A 171 8.76 -7.23 0.65
CA GLY A 171 9.56 -7.91 -0.38
C GLY A 171 11.08 -7.81 -0.22
N GLY A 172 11.59 -7.16 0.83
CA GLY A 172 13.01 -6.91 1.03
C GLY A 172 13.51 -5.67 0.29
N ALA A 173 14.77 -5.29 0.55
CA ALA A 173 15.39 -4.08 0.02
C ALA A 173 15.46 -4.05 -1.51
N HIS A 174 15.74 -5.18 -2.16
CA HIS A 174 15.81 -5.26 -3.63
C HIS A 174 14.46 -4.98 -4.29
N PHE A 175 13.38 -5.49 -3.71
CA PHE A 175 12.02 -5.22 -4.18
C PHE A 175 11.63 -3.75 -3.94
N ALA A 176 11.97 -3.18 -2.77
CA ALA A 176 11.70 -1.77 -2.51
C ALA A 176 12.44 -0.85 -3.50
N ALA A 177 13.67 -1.22 -3.91
CA ALA A 177 14.47 -0.48 -4.87
C ALA A 177 13.96 -0.58 -6.32
N SER A 178 13.25 -1.66 -6.69
CA SER A 178 12.69 -1.80 -8.04
C SER A 178 11.41 -0.98 -8.25
N LEU A 179 10.79 -0.49 -7.16
CA LEU A 179 9.61 0.37 -7.23
C LEU A 179 10.01 1.82 -7.50
N PRO A 180 9.25 2.56 -8.34
CA PRO A 180 9.53 3.96 -8.63
C PRO A 180 9.09 4.92 -7.49
N LEU A 181 9.36 4.56 -6.23
CA LEU A 181 8.88 5.31 -5.04
C LEU A 181 9.43 6.74 -4.99
N SER A 182 10.72 6.93 -5.29
CA SER A 182 11.38 8.25 -5.28
C SER A 182 10.84 9.14 -6.38
N LEU A 183 10.69 8.59 -7.60
CA LEU A 183 10.14 9.31 -8.75
C LEU A 183 8.67 9.70 -8.52
N TRP A 184 7.85 8.75 -8.05
CA TRP A 184 6.45 8.98 -7.74
C TRP A 184 6.25 10.03 -6.65
N TRP A 185 7.03 9.96 -5.56
CA TRP A 185 6.93 10.95 -4.49
C TRP A 185 7.47 12.32 -4.91
N GLY A 186 8.59 12.36 -5.63
CA GLY A 186 9.16 13.57 -6.19
C GLY A 186 8.18 14.29 -7.13
N ALA A 187 7.49 13.54 -7.99
CA ALA A 187 6.45 14.08 -8.87
C ALA A 187 5.26 14.65 -8.08
N ASN A 188 4.78 13.95 -7.04
CA ASN A 188 3.73 14.46 -6.15
C ASN A 188 4.13 15.76 -5.44
N LEU A 189 5.35 15.80 -4.89
CA LEU A 189 5.84 16.97 -4.17
C LEU A 189 6.00 18.16 -5.12
N LEU A 190 6.57 17.92 -6.31
CA LEU A 190 6.70 18.93 -7.35
C LEU A 190 5.33 19.46 -7.76
N ALA A 191 4.34 18.59 -7.99
CA ALA A 191 2.99 19.00 -8.35
C ALA A 191 2.36 19.91 -7.30
N ARG A 192 2.51 19.60 -6.01
CA ARG A 192 2.00 20.43 -4.91
C ARG A 192 2.70 21.80 -4.84
N VAL A 193 4.02 21.83 -5.06
CA VAL A 193 4.78 23.09 -5.09
C VAL A 193 4.32 23.95 -6.27
N LEU A 194 4.18 23.36 -7.46
CA LEU A 194 3.72 24.05 -8.67
C LEU A 194 2.32 24.62 -8.50
N GLU A 195 1.40 23.87 -7.88
CA GLU A 195 0.04 24.33 -7.58
C GLU A 195 0.03 25.51 -6.59
N GLN A 196 0.89 25.49 -5.56
CA GLN A 196 1.03 26.62 -4.64
C GLN A 196 1.62 27.87 -5.32
N VAL A 197 2.57 27.69 -6.25
CA VAL A 197 3.14 28.81 -7.03
C VAL A 197 2.06 29.41 -7.93
N ASP A 198 1.31 28.58 -8.64
CA ASP A 198 0.23 29.03 -9.54
C ASP A 198 -0.81 29.86 -8.78
N GLN A 199 -1.31 29.37 -7.64
CA GLN A 199 -2.25 30.12 -6.80
C GLN A 199 -1.69 31.47 -6.32
N ARG A 200 -0.39 31.55 -6.01
CA ARG A 200 0.26 32.81 -5.59
C ARG A 200 0.44 33.76 -6.76
N VAL A 201 0.79 33.24 -7.94
CA VAL A 201 1.01 34.03 -9.16
C VAL A 201 -0.33 34.58 -9.66
N VAL A 202 -1.36 33.74 -9.80
CA VAL A 202 -2.72 34.16 -10.19
C VAL A 202 -3.28 35.20 -9.23
N ARG A 203 -3.11 34.99 -7.91
CA ARG A 203 -3.57 35.95 -6.89
C ARG A 203 -2.81 37.29 -6.92
N LYS A 204 -1.53 37.29 -7.29
CA LYS A 204 -0.72 38.53 -7.41
C LYS A 204 -0.91 39.24 -8.75
N MET A 205 -1.15 38.50 -9.82
CA MET A 205 -1.36 39.06 -11.16
C MET A 205 -2.79 39.54 -11.40
N GLY A 206 -3.65 39.54 -10.37
CA GLY A 206 -4.98 40.16 -10.34
C GLY A 206 -5.65 40.18 -11.70
N THR A 207 -6.23 39.06 -12.12
CA THR A 207 -6.99 38.85 -13.37
C THR A 207 -7.50 40.17 -13.95
N VAL A 208 -6.76 40.75 -14.90
CA VAL A 208 -7.15 42.03 -15.49
C VAL A 208 -8.45 41.88 -16.30
N GLU A 209 -8.86 40.67 -16.72
CA GLU A 209 -10.11 40.48 -17.48
C GLU A 209 -10.76 39.08 -17.37
N GLY A 210 -10.37 38.24 -16.40
CA GLY A 210 -10.94 36.89 -16.24
C GLY A 210 -10.59 35.88 -17.36
N VAL A 211 -9.74 36.28 -18.31
CA VAL A 211 -9.22 35.43 -19.38
C VAL A 211 -7.89 34.79 -18.94
N PRO A 212 -7.74 33.45 -19.02
CA PRO A 212 -6.47 32.80 -18.74
C PRO A 212 -5.41 33.22 -19.77
N SER A 213 -4.20 33.57 -19.33
CA SER A 213 -3.09 33.81 -20.26
C SER A 213 -2.73 32.51 -21.01
N SER A 214 -2.23 32.60 -22.24
CA SER A 214 -1.75 31.45 -23.02
C SER A 214 -0.71 30.61 -22.24
N ALA A 215 0.12 31.27 -21.42
CA ALA A 215 1.06 30.62 -20.52
C ALA A 215 0.37 29.71 -19.47
N SER A 216 -0.78 30.14 -18.92
CA SER A 216 -1.54 29.35 -17.94
C SER A 216 -2.13 28.07 -18.54
N LEU A 217 -2.51 28.09 -19.82
CA LEU A 217 -3.04 26.91 -20.52
C LEU A 217 -1.95 25.88 -20.80
N VAL A 218 -0.76 26.32 -21.25
CA VAL A 218 0.40 25.43 -21.42
C VAL A 218 0.79 24.78 -20.08
N PHE A 219 0.78 25.57 -19.02
CA PHE A 219 1.02 25.07 -17.67
C PHE A 219 -0.05 24.05 -17.23
N ALA A 220 -1.33 24.29 -17.51
CA ALA A 220 -2.41 23.34 -17.21
C ALA A 220 -2.28 22.01 -17.96
N ILE A 221 -1.83 22.04 -19.23
CA ILE A 221 -1.51 20.83 -20.01
C ILE A 221 -0.38 20.04 -19.35
N PHE A 222 0.73 20.72 -19.02
CA PHE A 222 1.87 20.10 -18.35
C PHE A 222 1.48 19.46 -17.01
N MET A 223 0.73 20.18 -16.18
CA MET A 223 0.23 19.68 -14.90
C MET A 223 -0.71 18.47 -15.07
N SER A 224 -1.54 18.46 -16.11
CA SER A 224 -2.42 17.32 -16.43
C SER A 224 -1.62 16.06 -16.80
N LEU A 225 -0.54 16.21 -17.58
CA LEU A 225 0.38 15.11 -17.90
C LEU A 225 1.12 14.60 -16.66
N CYS A 226 1.64 15.50 -15.83
CA CYS A 226 2.30 15.13 -14.57
C CYS A 226 1.35 14.41 -13.61
N SER A 227 0.09 14.86 -13.51
CA SER A 227 -0.95 14.22 -12.71
C SER A 227 -1.22 12.79 -13.18
N ALA A 228 -1.40 12.60 -14.50
CA ALA A 228 -1.60 11.28 -15.08
C ALA A 228 -0.39 10.36 -14.83
N GLY A 229 0.84 10.85 -15.07
CA GLY A 229 2.06 10.08 -14.82
C GLY A 229 2.21 9.66 -13.35
N THR A 230 1.86 10.55 -12.42
CA THR A 230 1.88 10.28 -10.98
C THR A 230 0.85 9.21 -10.59
N ALA A 231 -0.36 9.29 -11.14
CA ALA A 231 -1.40 8.28 -10.91
C ALA A 231 -0.97 6.90 -11.46
N LEU A 232 -0.36 6.85 -12.65
CA LEU A 232 0.14 5.62 -13.25
C LEU A 232 1.30 5.00 -12.45
N ALA A 233 2.23 5.83 -11.94
CA ALA A 233 3.28 5.34 -11.04
C ALA A 233 2.68 4.76 -9.75
N CYS A 234 1.65 5.40 -9.19
CA CYS A 234 0.92 4.87 -8.04
C CYS A 234 0.25 3.51 -8.36
N VAL A 235 -0.37 3.38 -9.54
CA VAL A 235 -0.95 2.10 -10.03
C VAL A 235 0.11 1.00 -10.06
N GLN A 236 1.31 1.27 -10.59
CA GLN A 236 2.40 0.31 -10.64
C GLN A 236 2.83 -0.13 -9.23
N ILE A 237 3.01 0.83 -8.31
CA ILE A 237 3.38 0.57 -6.91
C ILE A 237 2.32 -0.31 -6.22
N VAL A 238 1.04 0.05 -6.31
CA VAL A 238 -0.06 -0.72 -5.70
C VAL A 238 -0.16 -2.12 -6.29
N LYS A 239 -0.05 -2.27 -7.63
CA LYS A 239 -0.07 -3.60 -8.29
C LYS A 239 1.07 -4.49 -7.81
N ALA A 240 2.31 -3.97 -7.81
CA ALA A 240 3.48 -4.73 -7.39
C ALA A 240 3.43 -5.11 -5.91
N LEU A 241 3.06 -4.17 -5.03
CA LEU A 241 2.90 -4.46 -3.60
C LEU A 241 1.78 -5.46 -3.33
N GLN A 242 0.63 -5.31 -3.99
CA GLN A 242 -0.47 -6.25 -3.81
C GLN A 242 -0.09 -7.65 -4.27
N ALA A 243 0.55 -7.80 -5.43
CA ALA A 243 1.02 -9.10 -5.91
C ALA A 243 1.98 -9.75 -4.91
N ARG A 244 2.86 -8.96 -4.28
CA ARG A 244 3.76 -9.48 -3.25
C ARG A 244 3.04 -9.89 -1.97
N MET A 245 2.05 -9.11 -1.53
CA MET A 245 1.20 -9.47 -0.39
C MET A 245 0.38 -10.74 -0.67
N ASP A 246 -0.10 -10.90 -1.90
CA ASP A 246 -0.86 -12.07 -2.34
C ASP A 246 0.01 -13.34 -2.30
N GLN A 247 1.23 -13.28 -2.84
CA GLN A 247 2.20 -14.40 -2.76
C GLN A 247 2.48 -14.84 -1.32
N ARG A 248 2.66 -13.90 -0.40
CA ARG A 248 2.90 -14.22 1.01
C ARG A 248 1.69 -14.86 1.67
N ARG A 249 0.49 -14.39 1.33
CA ARG A 249 -0.76 -14.97 1.85
C ARG A 249 -0.97 -16.39 1.33
N GLU A 250 -0.74 -16.62 0.04
CA GLU A 250 -0.82 -17.96 -0.57
C GLU A 250 0.21 -18.92 0.04
N GLY A 251 1.43 -18.43 0.31
CA GLY A 251 2.45 -19.19 1.04
C GLY A 251 2.03 -19.53 2.48
N LEU A 252 1.22 -18.70 3.13
CA LEU A 252 0.62 -19.07 4.41
C LEU A 252 -0.52 -20.07 4.23
N GLU A 253 -1.34 -19.96 3.20
CA GLU A 253 -2.46 -20.89 2.97
C GLU A 253 -1.98 -22.31 2.62
N GLY A 254 -0.83 -22.48 1.97
CA GLY A 254 -0.32 -23.79 1.51
C GLY A 254 0.43 -24.67 2.53
N VAL A 255 0.76 -24.19 3.74
CA VAL A 255 1.64 -24.90 4.71
C VAL A 255 0.86 -25.90 5.61
N ASP A 256 0.08 -26.80 5.01
CA ASP A 256 -0.68 -27.84 5.75
C ASP A 256 0.02 -29.21 5.81
N THR A 257 1.13 -29.42 5.09
CA THR A 257 1.86 -30.70 5.12
C THR A 257 2.83 -30.77 6.30
N PRO A 258 2.87 -31.89 7.07
CA PRO A 258 3.93 -32.13 8.04
C PRO A 258 5.29 -32.06 7.36
N ILE A 259 6.23 -31.30 7.94
CA ILE A 259 7.60 -31.22 7.43
C ILE A 259 8.27 -32.58 7.67
N ALA A 260 8.63 -33.29 6.60
CA ALA A 260 9.39 -34.53 6.70
C ALA A 260 10.81 -34.25 7.22
N GLU A 261 11.37 -35.20 7.97
CA GLU A 261 12.57 -35.06 8.80
C GLU A 261 13.84 -34.55 8.06
N ASP A 262 13.89 -34.64 6.73
CA ASP A 262 15.05 -34.26 5.93
C ASP A 262 15.29 -32.74 5.80
N GLU A 263 14.28 -31.89 6.07
CA GLU A 263 14.48 -30.41 6.08
C GLU A 263 14.94 -29.88 7.46
N ALA A 264 14.80 -30.67 8.53
CA ALA A 264 15.10 -30.23 9.90
C ALA A 264 16.61 -30.27 10.26
N THR A 265 17.43 -30.94 9.45
CA THR A 265 18.89 -31.03 9.63
C THR A 265 19.67 -30.00 8.81
N ALA A 266 19.01 -29.23 7.94
CA ALA A 266 19.65 -28.26 7.03
C ALA A 266 19.46 -26.78 7.42
N ALA A 267 18.76 -26.49 8.52
CA ALA A 267 18.52 -25.14 9.05
C ALA A 267 19.09 -24.99 10.47
#